data_AF-A0AAE2YCZ2-F1
#
_entry.id   AF-A0AAE2YCZ2-F1
#
_cell.length_a   1.000
_cell.length_b   1.000
_cell.length_c   1.000
_cell.angle_alpha   90.00
_cell.angle_beta   90.00
_cell.angle_gamma   90.00
#
_symmetry.space_group_name_H-M   'P 1'
#
loop_
_entity.id
_entity.type
_entity.pdbx_description
1 polymer ?
#
loop_
_entity_poly.entity_id
_entity_poly.type
_entity_poly.pdbx_seq_one_letter_code
_entity_poly.pdbx_strand_id
1 'polypeptide(L)'
;GNIMASILSRYTRPQMATVRPNVMKRMPLDPSRRGEVVRVEANINPRIIRAKIVDVVREVSEGVNLEEADIIVSCGRGIGKPENIPLVESLAKTLNAALGCSRPVVDENWLPHMHQVGQTGKTVAPKLYIAVGISGMIQHLVGMQTSDIIVAINKDPEAPILKIANYGVVGDLFKIVPELEKELRRGLQGA
;
A
#
# COMPACT_ATOMS: atom_id res chain seq x y z
N GLY A 1 10.95 2.82 -13.16
CA GLY A 1 11.70 3.95 -12.58
C GLY A 1 13.09 3.52 -12.17
N ASN A 2 13.90 3.10 -13.14
CA ASN A 2 15.31 2.79 -12.88
C ASN A 2 16.16 4.06 -12.82
N ILE A 3 15.60 5.20 -13.27
CA ILE A 3 16.21 6.52 -13.27
C ILE A 3 15.26 7.47 -12.54
N MET A 4 15.82 8.24 -11.61
CA MET A 4 15.16 9.35 -10.94
C MET A 4 15.68 10.65 -11.55
N ALA A 5 14.78 11.51 -12.02
CA ALA A 5 15.13 12.79 -12.64
C ALA A 5 14.43 13.94 -11.90
N SER A 6 15.17 15.02 -11.66
CA SER A 6 14.61 16.28 -11.16
C SER A 6 14.35 17.21 -12.34
N ILE A 7 13.09 17.59 -12.56
CA ILE A 7 12.66 18.39 -13.70
C ILE A 7 12.26 19.78 -13.21
N LEU A 8 12.75 20.82 -13.89
CA LEU A 8 12.47 22.22 -13.56
C LEU A 8 11.73 22.91 -14.72
N SER A 9 10.57 23.50 -14.42
CA SER A 9 9.84 24.36 -15.35
C SER A 9 10.17 25.83 -15.08
N ARG A 10 11.32 26.30 -15.59
CA ARG A 10 11.88 27.63 -15.25
C ARG A 10 10.98 28.78 -15.72
N TYR A 11 10.52 28.71 -16.97
CA TYR A 11 9.90 29.84 -17.66
C TYR A 11 8.37 29.78 -17.76
N THR A 12 7.75 28.63 -17.45
CA THR A 12 6.30 28.44 -17.60
C THR A 12 5.57 28.62 -16.27
N ARG A 13 4.39 29.23 -16.30
CA ARG A 13 3.49 29.39 -15.13
C ARG A 13 2.05 29.04 -15.52
N PRO A 14 1.27 28.40 -14.62
CA PRO A 14 1.69 27.88 -13.32
C PRO A 14 2.66 26.68 -13.46
N GLN A 15 3.50 26.47 -12.44
CA GLN A 15 4.29 25.24 -12.38
C GLN A 15 3.38 24.13 -11.87
N MET A 16 3.03 23.20 -12.76
CA MET A 16 2.13 22.10 -12.45
C MET A 16 2.91 20.80 -12.36
N ALA A 17 2.56 19.97 -11.38
CA ALA A 17 3.08 18.61 -11.25
C ALA A 17 1.93 17.68 -10.84
N THR A 18 1.85 16.52 -11.48
CA THR A 18 1.04 15.41 -10.96
C THR A 18 1.83 14.72 -9.87
N VAL A 19 1.20 14.50 -8.73
CA VAL A 19 1.80 13.79 -7.59
C VAL A 19 1.14 12.43 -7.50
N ARG A 20 1.94 11.37 -7.38
CA ARG A 20 1.43 10.01 -7.20
C ARG A 20 0.63 9.95 -5.87
N PRO A 21 -0.57 9.35 -5.86
CA PRO A 21 -1.32 9.14 -4.61
C PRO A 21 -0.46 8.45 -3.55
N ASN A 22 -0.74 8.74 -2.27
CA ASN A 22 -0.12 8.08 -1.11
C ASN A 22 1.41 8.24 -0.95
N VAL A 23 2.07 9.07 -1.77
CA VAL A 23 3.52 9.32 -1.65
C VAL A 23 3.87 10.42 -0.62
N MET A 24 2.91 11.30 -0.31
CA MET A 24 3.07 12.38 0.66
C MET A 24 2.34 12.04 1.96
N LYS A 25 2.93 12.39 3.10
CA LYS A 25 2.27 12.23 4.40
C LYS A 25 1.15 13.26 4.56
N ARG A 26 -0.01 12.80 5.03
CA ARG A 26 -1.13 13.68 5.38
C ARG A 26 -0.76 14.49 6.62
N MET A 27 -1.07 15.79 6.62
CA MET A 27 -0.91 16.60 7.82
C MET A 27 -1.93 16.19 8.90
N PRO A 28 -1.57 16.22 10.19
CA PRO A 28 -2.53 16.07 11.28
C PRO A 28 -3.68 17.06 11.16
N LEU A 29 -4.87 16.63 11.57
CA LEU A 29 -6.05 17.48 11.63
C LEU A 29 -5.83 18.55 12.71
N ASP A 30 -6.03 19.82 12.33
CA ASP A 30 -5.92 20.96 13.23
C ASP A 30 -7.18 21.84 13.09
N PRO A 31 -8.13 21.72 14.03
CA PRO A 31 -9.39 22.49 14.01
C PRO A 31 -9.20 24.00 14.21
N SER A 32 -8.01 24.46 14.64
CA SER A 32 -7.74 25.89 14.85
C SER A 32 -7.50 26.64 13.55
N ARG A 33 -7.11 25.94 12.48
CA ARG A 33 -6.83 26.55 11.18
C ARG A 33 -8.08 27.22 10.63
N ARG A 34 -7.88 28.38 10.01
CA ARG A 34 -8.90 29.16 9.31
C ARG A 34 -8.43 29.37 7.88
N GLY A 35 -9.37 29.51 6.96
CA GLY A 35 -9.10 29.80 5.56
C GLY A 35 -10.22 30.64 4.97
N GLU A 36 -9.93 31.34 3.88
CA GLU A 36 -10.93 32.08 3.12
C GLU A 36 -11.54 31.16 2.05
N VAL A 37 -12.87 31.17 1.95
CA VAL A 37 -13.59 30.46 0.89
C VAL A 37 -13.90 31.43 -0.24
N VAL A 38 -13.08 31.42 -1.28
CA VAL A 38 -13.30 32.21 -2.50
C VAL A 38 -14.16 31.40 -3.46
N ARG A 39 -15.40 31.84 -3.72
CA ARG A 39 -16.28 31.21 -4.71
C ARG A 39 -15.96 31.71 -6.11
N VAL A 40 -15.66 30.80 -7.02
CA VAL A 40 -15.41 31.10 -8.44
C VAL A 40 -16.54 30.48 -9.27
N GLU A 41 -17.31 31.32 -9.98
CA GLU A 41 -18.33 30.85 -10.91
C GLU A 41 -17.68 30.37 -12.21
N ALA A 42 -17.82 29.09 -12.53
CA ALA A 42 -17.32 28.50 -13.76
C ALA A 42 -18.43 28.46 -14.82
N ASN A 43 -18.40 29.40 -15.75
CA ASN A 43 -19.33 29.42 -16.89
C ASN A 43 -18.81 28.52 -18.02
N ILE A 44 -19.11 27.22 -17.94
CA ILE A 44 -18.71 26.22 -18.94
C ILE A 44 -19.79 26.12 -20.02
N ASN A 45 -19.44 26.45 -21.26
CA ASN A 45 -20.33 26.25 -22.40
C ASN A 45 -20.51 24.74 -22.67
N PRO A 46 -21.73 24.17 -22.59
CA PRO A 46 -21.94 22.73 -22.79
C PRO A 46 -21.44 22.19 -24.14
N ARG A 47 -21.39 23.04 -25.17
CA ARG A 47 -20.91 22.67 -26.51
C ARG A 47 -19.42 22.29 -26.56
N ILE A 48 -18.63 22.67 -25.55
CA ILE A 48 -17.19 22.33 -25.49
C ILE A 48 -16.93 20.98 -24.81
N ILE A 49 -17.95 20.39 -24.16
CA ILE A 49 -17.84 19.10 -23.48
C ILE A 49 -18.02 18.00 -24.52
N ARG A 50 -16.91 17.37 -24.91
CA ARG A 50 -16.89 16.32 -25.95
C ARG A 50 -17.16 14.92 -25.41
N ALA A 51 -17.00 14.71 -24.10
CA ALA A 51 -17.16 13.40 -23.47
C ALA A 51 -18.56 13.25 -22.87
N LYS A 52 -19.20 12.10 -23.11
CA LYS A 52 -20.46 11.71 -22.48
C LYS A 52 -20.25 10.43 -21.70
N ILE A 53 -20.61 10.44 -20.41
CA ILE A 53 -20.62 9.23 -19.59
C ILE A 53 -21.80 8.37 -20.07
N VAL A 54 -21.51 7.18 -20.58
CA VAL A 54 -22.52 6.23 -21.07
C VAL A 54 -22.94 5.27 -19.96
N ASP A 55 -21.98 4.80 -19.18
CA ASP A 55 -22.20 3.89 -18.05
C ASP A 55 -21.05 4.01 -17.03
N VAL A 56 -21.30 3.67 -15.77
CA VAL A 56 -20.31 3.62 -14.69
C VAL A 56 -20.35 2.23 -14.05
N VAL A 57 -19.44 1.37 -14.47
CA VAL A 57 -19.29 0.03 -13.89
C VAL A 57 -18.39 0.13 -12.67
N ARG A 58 -18.92 -0.21 -11.50
CA ARG A 58 -18.11 -0.42 -10.28
C ARG A 58 -17.72 -1.89 -10.23
N GLU A 59 -16.44 -2.18 -10.42
CA GLU A 59 -15.90 -3.49 -10.05
C GLU A 59 -16.05 -3.65 -8.54
N VAL A 60 -16.94 -4.55 -8.13
CA VAL A 60 -16.96 -5.07 -6.76
C VAL A 60 -15.92 -6.18 -6.74
N SER A 61 -14.65 -5.82 -6.52
CA SER A 61 -13.66 -6.85 -6.20
C SER A 61 -13.99 -7.41 -4.82
N GLU A 62 -14.14 -8.73 -4.70
CA GLU A 62 -14.14 -9.42 -3.41
C GLU A 62 -12.75 -9.24 -2.76
N GLY A 63 -12.54 -8.09 -2.12
CA GLY A 63 -11.25 -7.71 -1.54
C GLY A 63 -11.16 -6.21 -1.30
N VAL A 64 -10.51 -5.82 -0.20
CA VAL A 64 -10.26 -4.42 0.14
C VAL A 64 -9.28 -3.82 -0.86
N ASN A 65 -9.60 -2.66 -1.44
CA ASN A 65 -8.70 -1.94 -2.33
C ASN A 65 -7.41 -1.55 -1.58
N LEU A 66 -6.27 -2.06 -2.02
CA LEU A 66 -4.96 -1.76 -1.42
C LEU A 66 -4.66 -0.27 -1.25
N GLU A 67 -5.12 0.58 -2.17
CA GLU A 67 -4.83 2.03 -2.11
C GLU A 67 -5.62 2.78 -1.04
N GLU A 68 -6.74 2.20 -0.58
CA GLU A 68 -7.65 2.77 0.42
C GLU A 68 -7.60 2.01 1.76
N ALA A 69 -6.83 0.92 1.83
CA ALA A 69 -6.75 0.07 3.00
C ALA A 69 -6.01 0.75 4.15
N ASP A 70 -6.62 0.75 5.34
CA ASP A 70 -5.98 1.20 6.58
C ASP A 70 -4.91 0.21 7.08
N ILE A 71 -5.10 -1.08 6.80
CA ILE A 71 -4.17 -2.16 7.17
C ILE A 71 -3.91 -3.02 5.95
N ILE A 72 -2.64 -3.32 5.69
CA ILE A 72 -2.20 -4.20 4.59
C ILE A 72 -1.31 -5.29 5.15
N VAL A 73 -1.65 -6.55 4.86
CA VAL A 73 -0.77 -7.70 5.11
C VAL A 73 -0.27 -8.18 3.76
N SER A 74 1.04 -8.12 3.57
CA SER A 74 1.69 -8.35 2.29
C SER A 74 2.61 -9.56 2.34
N CYS A 75 2.46 -10.47 1.37
CA CYS A 75 3.36 -11.61 1.22
C CYS A 75 4.50 -11.34 0.22
N GLY A 76 5.64 -11.97 0.43
CA GLY A 76 6.73 -12.00 -0.54
C GLY A 76 7.12 -13.42 -0.91
N ARG A 77 8.11 -13.54 -1.80
CA ARG A 77 8.68 -14.84 -2.23
C ARG A 77 9.13 -15.72 -1.05
N GLY A 78 9.41 -15.13 0.11
CA GLY A 78 9.75 -15.88 1.33
C GLY A 78 8.70 -16.91 1.76
N ILE A 79 7.43 -16.78 1.34
CA ILE A 79 6.41 -17.82 1.60
C ILE A 79 6.67 -19.13 0.84
N GLY A 80 7.56 -19.12 -0.15
CA GLY A 80 8.08 -20.31 -0.82
C GLY A 80 7.20 -20.90 -1.92
N LYS A 81 5.89 -21.04 -1.69
CA LYS A 81 4.95 -21.70 -2.62
C LYS A 81 3.52 -21.14 -2.48
N PRO A 82 2.67 -21.21 -3.52
CA PRO A 82 1.33 -20.60 -3.50
C PRO A 82 0.40 -21.21 -2.45
N GLU A 83 0.59 -22.49 -2.08
CA GLU A 83 -0.20 -23.17 -1.05
C GLU A 83 -0.02 -22.56 0.35
N ASN A 84 1.00 -21.70 0.51
CA ASN A 84 1.26 -20.97 1.74
C ASN A 84 0.64 -19.56 1.75
N ILE A 85 0.02 -19.09 0.66
CA ILE A 85 -0.73 -17.82 0.66
C ILE A 85 -1.83 -17.78 1.72
N PRO A 86 -2.61 -18.86 1.95
CA PRO A 86 -3.66 -18.87 2.98
C PRO A 86 -3.16 -18.50 4.38
N LEU A 87 -1.87 -18.74 4.69
CA LEU A 87 -1.25 -18.30 5.95
C LEU A 87 -1.33 -16.78 6.12
N VAL A 88 -0.99 -16.04 5.06
CA VAL A 88 -0.99 -14.57 5.06
C VAL A 88 -2.40 -14.03 4.91
N GLU A 89 -3.23 -14.72 4.12
CA GLU A 89 -4.65 -14.37 3.95
C GLU A 89 -5.44 -14.51 5.26
N SER A 90 -5.18 -15.55 6.07
CA SER A 90 -5.83 -15.75 7.37
C SER A 90 -5.48 -14.63 8.36
N LEU A 91 -4.21 -14.21 8.38
CA LEU A 91 -3.78 -13.05 9.16
C LEU A 91 -4.46 -11.76 8.66
N ALA A 92 -4.54 -11.57 7.34
CA ALA A 92 -5.22 -10.41 6.75
C ALA A 92 -6.71 -10.37 7.14
N LYS A 93 -7.40 -11.51 7.06
CA LYS A 93 -8.81 -11.66 7.48
C LYS A 93 -9.01 -11.34 8.95
N THR A 94 -8.12 -11.81 9.82
CA THR A 94 -8.17 -11.54 11.27
C THR A 94 -8.10 -10.05 11.59
N LEU A 95 -7.34 -9.29 10.80
CA LEU A 95 -7.16 -7.85 10.97
C LEU A 95 -8.14 -7.00 10.12
N ASN A 96 -9.05 -7.64 9.37
CA ASN A 96 -9.85 -6.96 8.33
C ASN A 96 -8.97 -6.12 7.37
N ALA A 97 -7.81 -6.65 7.01
CA ALA A 97 -6.79 -5.99 6.22
C ALA A 97 -6.86 -6.39 4.75
N ALA A 98 -6.35 -5.52 3.87
CA ALA A 98 -6.15 -5.87 2.48
C ALA A 98 -4.96 -6.83 2.32
N LEU A 99 -5.09 -7.82 1.43
CA LEU A 99 -4.00 -8.70 1.04
C LEU A 99 -3.15 -8.03 -0.04
N GLY A 100 -1.86 -7.88 0.22
CA GLY A 100 -0.87 -7.39 -0.74
C GLY A 100 0.19 -8.44 -1.10
N CYS A 101 0.98 -8.18 -2.12
CA CYS A 101 2.13 -9.02 -2.47
C CYS A 101 3.27 -8.23 -3.11
N SER A 102 4.47 -8.80 -3.06
CA SER A 102 5.62 -8.27 -3.81
C SER A 102 5.61 -8.78 -5.25
N ARG A 103 6.27 -8.05 -6.15
CA ARG A 103 6.35 -8.41 -7.58
C ARG A 103 6.75 -9.88 -7.86
N PRO A 104 7.74 -10.48 -7.17
CA PRO A 104 8.04 -11.90 -7.38
C PRO A 104 6.85 -12.85 -7.20
N VAL A 105 5.89 -12.52 -6.33
CA VAL A 105 4.68 -13.34 -6.13
C VAL A 105 3.76 -13.29 -7.35
N VAL A 106 3.70 -12.13 -8.02
CA VAL A 106 2.93 -11.93 -9.27
C VAL A 106 3.65 -12.56 -10.45
N ASP A 107 4.96 -12.38 -10.55
CA ASP A 107 5.78 -12.96 -11.63
C ASP A 107 5.69 -14.51 -11.62
N GLU A 108 5.52 -15.12 -10.44
CA GLU A 108 5.30 -16.57 -10.26
C GLU A 108 3.82 -16.99 -10.41
N ASN A 109 2.91 -16.05 -10.75
CA ASN A 109 1.46 -16.24 -10.87
C ASN A 109 0.76 -16.76 -9.60
N TRP A 110 1.30 -16.47 -8.41
CA TRP A 110 0.66 -16.89 -7.15
C TRP A 110 -0.49 -15.96 -6.76
N LEU A 111 -0.39 -14.66 -7.09
CA LEU A 111 -1.46 -13.67 -6.91
C LEU A 111 -1.56 -12.75 -8.12
N PRO A 112 -2.76 -12.23 -8.44
CA PRO A 112 -2.92 -11.31 -9.56
C PRO A 112 -2.25 -9.96 -9.29
N HIS A 113 -1.88 -9.27 -10.38
CA HIS A 113 -1.19 -7.99 -10.35
C HIS A 113 -1.90 -6.90 -9.51
N MET A 114 -3.22 -7.01 -9.34
CA MET A 114 -4.00 -6.09 -8.50
C MET A 114 -3.56 -6.06 -7.02
N HIS A 115 -2.91 -7.13 -6.53
CA HIS A 115 -2.33 -7.19 -5.19
C HIS A 115 -0.89 -6.68 -5.11
N GLN A 116 -0.28 -6.33 -6.24
CA GLN A 116 1.13 -5.95 -6.27
C GLN A 116 1.37 -4.59 -5.60
N VAL A 117 2.24 -4.57 -4.61
CA VAL A 117 2.75 -3.34 -3.99
C VAL A 117 4.16 -3.06 -4.50
N GLY A 118 4.43 -1.80 -4.85
CA GLY A 118 5.77 -1.36 -5.26
C GLY A 118 5.75 -0.33 -6.39
N GLN A 119 6.92 -0.04 -6.93
CA GLN A 119 7.15 0.96 -7.96
C GLN A 119 6.31 0.71 -9.23
N THR A 120 6.24 -0.55 -9.66
CA THR A 120 5.46 -1.02 -10.81
C THR A 120 4.07 -1.53 -10.42
N GLY A 121 3.75 -1.57 -9.12
CA GLY A 121 2.44 -1.92 -8.60
C GLY A 121 1.72 -0.71 -8.02
N LYS A 122 0.85 -0.96 -7.05
CA LYS A 122 0.16 0.07 -6.27
C LYS A 122 1.11 0.71 -5.26
N THR A 123 0.93 2.00 -5.05
CA THR A 123 1.60 2.75 -3.97
C THR A 123 0.58 3.00 -2.87
N VAL A 124 0.92 2.55 -1.67
CA VAL A 124 0.03 2.48 -0.51
C VAL A 124 0.64 3.23 0.66
N ALA A 125 -0.20 3.80 1.50
CA ALA A 125 0.19 4.44 2.76
C ALA A 125 -0.79 4.08 3.88
N PRO A 126 -0.89 2.78 4.24
CA PRO A 126 -1.74 2.34 5.34
C PRO A 126 -1.21 2.82 6.69
N LYS A 127 -2.07 2.76 7.70
CA LYS A 127 -1.69 2.93 9.11
C LYS A 127 -0.78 1.79 9.57
N LEU A 128 -1.04 0.57 9.07
CA LEU A 128 -0.25 -0.62 9.39
C LEU A 128 0.06 -1.43 8.14
N TYR A 129 1.35 -1.69 7.91
CA TYR A 129 1.84 -2.57 6.86
C TYR A 129 2.60 -3.74 7.49
N ILE A 130 2.15 -4.98 7.25
CA ILE A 130 2.83 -6.19 7.69
C ILE A 130 3.47 -6.88 6.49
N ALA A 131 4.80 -6.90 6.44
CA ALA A 131 5.60 -7.53 5.40
C ALA A 131 6.02 -8.95 5.83
N VAL A 132 5.43 -9.98 5.21
CA VAL A 132 5.71 -11.39 5.51
C VAL A 132 6.60 -11.98 4.41
N GLY A 133 7.86 -12.27 4.74
CA GLY A 133 8.80 -12.90 3.79
C GLY A 133 9.18 -12.01 2.60
N ILE A 134 9.20 -10.69 2.78
CA ILE A 134 9.60 -9.70 1.77
C ILE A 134 11.04 -9.25 2.06
N SER A 135 11.91 -9.26 1.05
CA SER A 135 13.31 -8.81 1.22
C SER A 135 13.43 -7.29 1.36
N GLY A 136 12.55 -6.53 0.71
CA GLY A 136 12.56 -5.06 0.77
C GLY A 136 13.49 -4.42 -0.26
N MET A 137 13.59 -4.97 -1.47
CA MET A 137 14.28 -4.25 -2.55
C MET A 137 13.62 -2.88 -2.78
N ILE A 138 14.40 -1.89 -3.22
CA ILE A 138 13.96 -0.49 -3.38
C ILE A 138 12.65 -0.36 -4.18
N GLN A 139 12.44 -1.23 -5.17
CA GLN A 139 11.24 -1.26 -5.98
C GLN A 139 10.00 -1.60 -5.15
N HIS A 140 10.10 -2.45 -4.14
CA HIS A 140 9.00 -2.71 -3.20
C HIS A 140 8.83 -1.54 -2.23
N LEU A 141 9.94 -1.06 -1.64
CA LEU A 141 9.90 -0.03 -0.60
C LEU A 141 9.27 1.28 -1.08
N VAL A 142 9.55 1.71 -2.31
CA VAL A 142 8.95 2.92 -2.91
C VAL A 142 7.41 2.89 -2.87
N GLY A 143 6.81 1.69 -2.90
CA GLY A 143 5.36 1.53 -2.85
C GLY A 143 4.75 1.50 -1.46
N MET A 144 5.52 1.41 -0.37
CA MET A 144 4.97 1.22 0.99
C MET A 144 5.75 1.90 2.14
N GLN A 145 6.90 2.52 1.88
CA GLN A 145 7.72 3.17 2.89
C GLN A 145 7.04 4.37 3.57
N THR A 146 5.95 4.88 2.99
CA THR A 146 5.14 5.97 3.53
C THR A 146 4.08 5.50 4.53
N SER A 147 3.98 4.20 4.78
CA SER A 147 3.12 3.63 5.84
C SER A 147 3.50 4.17 7.21
N ASP A 148 2.51 4.33 8.10
CA ASP A 148 2.77 4.87 9.45
C ASP A 148 3.54 3.87 10.31
N ILE A 149 3.13 2.60 10.30
CA ILE A 149 3.78 1.50 11.00
C ILE A 149 4.10 0.37 10.03
N ILE A 150 5.35 -0.05 10.00
CA ILE A 150 5.86 -1.17 9.21
C ILE A 150 6.31 -2.29 10.17
N VAL A 151 5.68 -3.45 10.05
CA VAL A 151 6.09 -4.70 10.72
C VAL A 151 6.70 -5.62 9.67
N ALA A 152 7.88 -6.18 9.92
CA ALA A 152 8.54 -7.08 8.99
C ALA A 152 8.87 -8.42 9.66
N ILE A 153 8.47 -9.52 9.01
CA ILE A 153 8.78 -10.89 9.42
C ILE A 153 9.66 -11.50 8.33
N ASN A 154 10.91 -11.77 8.64
CA ASN A 154 11.85 -12.34 7.68
C ASN A 154 12.81 -13.32 8.37
N LYS A 155 13.23 -14.37 7.69
CA LYS A 155 14.25 -15.29 8.21
C LYS A 155 15.67 -14.71 8.13
N ASP A 156 15.89 -13.79 7.20
CA ASP A 156 17.18 -13.15 6.95
C ASP A 156 17.29 -11.86 7.79
N PRO A 157 18.19 -11.81 8.79
CA PRO A 157 18.41 -10.62 9.61
C PRO A 157 18.95 -9.43 8.82
N GLU A 158 19.58 -9.66 7.67
CA GLU A 158 20.17 -8.61 6.83
C GLU A 158 19.19 -8.09 5.77
N ALA A 159 17.95 -8.58 5.75
CA ALA A 159 16.95 -8.17 4.78
C ALA A 159 16.71 -6.64 4.82
N PRO A 160 16.83 -5.93 3.69
CA PRO A 160 16.63 -4.48 3.62
C PRO A 160 15.31 -3.96 4.22
N ILE A 161 14.22 -4.74 4.18
CA ILE A 161 12.95 -4.37 4.79
C ILE A 161 13.07 -4.12 6.31
N LEU A 162 13.95 -4.85 7.00
CA LEU A 162 14.14 -4.74 8.45
C LEU A 162 14.77 -3.40 8.83
N LYS A 163 15.52 -2.76 7.91
CA LYS A 163 16.16 -1.46 8.14
C LYS A 163 15.16 -0.30 8.17
N ILE A 164 14.00 -0.47 7.55
CA ILE A 164 12.93 0.55 7.54
C ILE A 164 11.74 0.16 8.43
N ALA A 165 11.71 -1.06 8.95
CA ALA A 165 10.62 -1.55 9.77
C ALA A 165 10.62 -0.87 11.14
N ASN A 166 9.45 -0.48 11.63
CA ASN A 166 9.27 -0.06 13.01
C ASN A 166 9.43 -1.26 13.95
N TYR A 167 8.95 -2.43 13.52
CA TYR A 167 9.08 -3.69 14.24
C TYR A 167 9.59 -4.79 13.32
N GLY A 168 10.75 -5.36 13.62
CA GLY A 168 11.34 -6.46 12.87
C GLY A 168 11.35 -7.75 13.69
N VAL A 169 10.88 -8.85 13.12
CA VAL A 169 10.96 -10.19 13.70
C VAL A 169 11.80 -11.06 12.78
N VAL A 170 12.96 -11.50 13.29
CA VAL A 170 13.84 -12.42 12.58
C VAL A 170 13.47 -13.84 12.94
N GLY A 171 13.01 -14.63 11.97
CA GLY A 171 12.72 -16.04 12.19
C GLY A 171 11.83 -16.67 11.13
N ASP A 172 11.38 -17.88 11.44
CA ASP A 172 10.53 -18.67 10.55
C ASP A 172 9.09 -18.14 10.52
N LEU A 173 8.67 -17.61 9.37
CA LEU A 173 7.31 -17.10 9.18
C LEU A 173 6.24 -18.17 9.41
N PHE A 174 6.52 -19.46 9.19
CA PHE A 174 5.56 -20.54 9.39
C PHE A 174 5.27 -20.81 10.87
N LYS A 175 6.13 -20.31 11.77
CA LYS A 175 5.91 -20.37 13.22
C LYS A 175 5.39 -19.05 13.76
N ILE A 176 5.95 -17.94 13.27
CA ILE A 176 5.63 -16.59 13.76
C ILE A 176 4.22 -16.17 13.36
N VAL A 177 3.83 -16.35 12.09
CA VAL A 177 2.55 -15.85 11.59
C VAL A 177 1.35 -16.51 12.29
N PRO A 178 1.31 -17.85 12.49
CA PRO A 178 0.20 -18.48 13.22
C PRO A 178 0.12 -18.04 14.69
N GLU A 179 1.25 -17.90 15.39
CA GLU A 179 1.22 -17.49 16.80
C GLU A 179 0.80 -16.02 16.91
N LEU A 180 1.25 -15.16 15.99
CA LEU A 180 0.79 -13.78 15.89
C LEU A 180 -0.72 -13.71 15.64
N GLU A 181 -1.24 -14.50 14.70
CA GLU A 181 -2.68 -14.54 14.41
C GLU A 181 -3.49 -14.97 15.64
N LYS A 182 -3.04 -16.01 16.34
CA LYS A 182 -3.68 -16.51 17.57
C LYS A 182 -3.73 -15.44 18.65
N GLU A 183 -2.62 -14.75 18.89
CA GLU A 183 -2.55 -13.67 19.87
C GLU A 183 -3.42 -12.46 19.48
N LEU A 184 -3.46 -12.11 18.19
CA LEU A 184 -4.34 -11.07 17.67
C LEU A 184 -5.82 -11.42 17.87
N ARG A 185 -6.22 -12.67 17.57
CA ARG A 185 -7.60 -13.13 17.81
C ARG A 185 -7.98 -13.01 19.29
N ARG A 186 -7.07 -13.39 20.20
CA ARG A 186 -7.28 -13.25 21.65
C ARG A 186 -7.43 -11.79 22.07
N GLY A 187 -6.56 -10.91 21.57
CA GLY A 187 -6.59 -9.48 21.88
C GLY A 187 -7.83 -8.77 21.34
N LEU A 188 -8.27 -9.12 20.13
CA LEU A 188 -9.43 -8.52 19.46
C LEU A 188 -10.77 -9.01 20.02
N GLN A 189 -10.81 -10.20 20.65
CA GLN A 189 -12.01 -10.69 21.35
C GLN A 189 -12.17 -10.09 22.76
N GLY A 190 -11.09 -9.52 23.31
CA GLY A 190 -11.07 -8.91 24.64
C GLY A 190 -11.24 -7.38 24.67
N ALA A 191 -11.44 -6.75 23.51
CA ALA A 191 -11.64 -5.31 23.32
C ALA A 191 -13.06 -5.01 22.82
#